data_AF-A0A382U1V9-F1
#
_entry.id   AF-A0A382U1V9-F1
#
_cell.length_a   1.000
_cell.length_b   1.000
_cell.length_c   1.000
_cell.angle_alpha   90.00
_cell.angle_beta   90.00
_cell.angle_gamma   90.00
#
_symmetry.space_group_name_H-M   'P 1'
#
loop_
_entity.id
_entity.type
_entity.pdbx_description
1 polymer ?
#
loop_
_entity_poly.entity_id
_entity_poly.type
_entity_poly.pdbx_seq_one_letter_code
_entity_poly.pdbx_strand_id
1 'polypeptide(L)' 'MDSNNLIPKIDLQQQTGKSVDSQAAAIRAACEETGFFVITGHDISTAVMEACRDAAIDFFDRPISEKKRVQQL' A
#
# COMPACT_ATOMS: atom_id res chain seq x y z
N MET A 1 26.90 0.40 8.00
CA MET A 1 25.44 0.35 7.82
C MET A 1 25.24 0.50 6.33
N ASP A 2 24.86 -0.58 5.67
CA ASP A 2 24.99 -0.68 4.23
C ASP A 2 23.90 0.15 3.54
N SER A 3 24.33 1.16 2.80
CA SER A 3 23.46 2.17 2.17
C SER A 3 22.67 1.66 0.96
N ASN A 4 22.38 0.36 0.87
CA ASN A 4 21.78 -0.24 -0.33
C ASN A 4 20.61 -1.20 -0.05
N ASN A 5 19.96 -1.08 1.11
CA ASN A 5 18.71 -1.80 1.37
C ASN A 5 17.55 -1.11 0.63
N LEU A 6 17.53 -1.27 -0.70
CA LEU A 6 16.45 -0.79 -1.56
C LEU A 6 15.16 -1.51 -1.16
N ILE A 7 14.12 -0.76 -0.78
CA ILE A 7 12.77 -1.30 -0.61
C ILE A 7 12.33 -1.87 -1.97
N PRO A 8 12.01 -3.16 -2.08
CA PRO A 8 11.57 -3.77 -3.33
C PRO A 8 10.38 -3.02 -3.93
N LYS A 9 10.45 -2.73 -5.23
CA LYS A 9 9.35 -2.17 -6.00
C LYS A 9 8.80 -3.24 -6.93
N ILE A 10 7.51 -3.56 -6.79
CA ILE A 10 6.84 -4.65 -7.51
C ILE A 10 5.78 -4.05 -8.42
N ASP A 11 5.93 -4.24 -9.72
CA ASP A 11 4.98 -3.75 -10.72
C ASP A 11 3.95 -4.82 -11.08
N LEU A 12 2.66 -4.48 -10.96
CA LEU A 12 1.52 -5.35 -11.24
C LEU A 12 0.84 -5.07 -12.59
N GLN A 13 1.38 -4.16 -13.42
CA GLN A 13 0.74 -3.73 -14.67
C GLN A 13 0.46 -4.88 -15.66
N GLN A 14 1.27 -5.94 -15.63
CA GLN A 14 1.13 -7.11 -16.50
C GLN A 14 0.71 -8.35 -15.70
N GLN A 15 -0.45 -8.92 -16.02
CA GLN A 15 -0.98 -10.13 -15.37
C GLN A 15 -1.15 -11.28 -16.36
N THR A 16 -0.03 -11.72 -16.92
CA THR A 16 0.09 -12.95 -17.70
C THR A 16 0.66 -14.06 -16.81
N GLY A 17 0.41 -15.34 -17.10
CA GLY A 17 0.81 -16.44 -16.20
C GLY A 17 2.26 -16.35 -15.68
N LYS A 18 3.23 -16.07 -16.55
CA LYS A 18 4.64 -15.91 -16.14
C LYS A 18 4.90 -14.66 -15.30
N SER A 19 4.23 -13.53 -15.57
CA SER A 19 4.41 -12.30 -14.78
C SER A 19 3.80 -12.45 -13.39
N VAL A 20 2.65 -13.12 -13.27
CA VAL A 20 2.00 -13.42 -11.98
C VAL A 20 2.91 -14.26 -11.07
N ASP A 21 3.51 -15.33 -11.59
CA ASP A 21 4.41 -16.18 -10.80
C ASP A 21 5.62 -15.37 -10.28
N SER A 22 6.22 -14.54 -11.14
CA SER A 22 7.37 -13.71 -10.77
C SER A 22 7.03 -12.62 -9.74
N GLN A 23 5.87 -11.98 -9.87
CA GLN A 23 5.37 -10.98 -8.92
C GLN A 23 5.06 -11.63 -7.56
N ALA A 24 4.43 -12.80 -7.55
CA ALA A 24 4.14 -13.55 -6.33
C ALA A 24 5.42 -13.97 -5.60
N ALA A 25 6.45 -14.43 -6.34
CA ALA A 25 7.75 -14.74 -5.79
C ALA A 25 8.45 -13.50 -5.19
N ALA A 26 8.38 -12.36 -5.87
CA ALA A 26 8.95 -11.10 -5.37
C ALA A 26 8.24 -10.60 -4.10
N ILE A 27 6.91 -10.72 -4.03
CA ILE A 27 6.14 -10.38 -2.83
C ILE A 27 6.55 -11.29 -1.67
N ARG A 28 6.69 -12.61 -1.91
CA ARG A 28 7.14 -13.56 -0.89
C ARG A 28 8.52 -13.19 -0.35
N ALA A 29 9.51 -12.98 -1.23
CA ALA A 29 10.86 -12.62 -0.82
C ALA A 29 10.88 -11.31 -0.02
N ALA A 30 10.12 -10.29 -0.47
CA ALA A 30 10.03 -9.03 0.26
C ALA A 30 9.42 -9.21 1.67
N CYS A 31 8.41 -10.06 1.83
CA CYS A 31 7.84 -10.40 3.13
C CYS A 31 8.80 -11.20 4.03
N GLU A 32 9.60 -12.11 3.47
CA GLU A 32 10.52 -12.97 4.23
C GLU A 32 11.83 -12.27 4.62
N GLU A 33 12.30 -11.33 3.79
CA GLU A 33 13.64 -10.74 3.93
C GLU A 33 13.63 -9.26 4.33
N THR A 34 12.77 -8.45 3.69
CA THR A 34 12.77 -6.98 3.89
C THR A 34 11.71 -6.52 4.89
N GLY A 35 10.55 -7.19 4.92
CA GLY A 35 9.37 -6.80 5.69
C GLY A 35 8.56 -5.64 5.07
N PHE A 36 9.02 -5.05 3.97
CA PHE A 36 8.37 -3.95 3.26
C PHE A 36 8.59 -4.04 1.75
N PHE A 37 7.64 -3.53 0.96
CA PHE A 37 7.74 -3.34 -0.49
C PHE A 37 6.77 -2.24 -0.95
N VAL A 38 6.98 -1.73 -2.16
CA VAL A 38 6.10 -0.76 -2.84
C VAL A 38 5.48 -1.43 -4.05
N ILE A 39 4.16 -1.29 -4.22
CA ILE A 39 3.46 -1.77 -5.41
C ILE A 39 3.27 -0.62 -6.41
N THR A 40 3.48 -0.87 -7.69
CA THR A 40 3.03 -0.02 -8.81
C THR A 40 2.20 -0.81 -9.82
N GLY A 41 1.56 -0.14 -10.76
CA GLY A 41 0.77 -0.81 -11.81
C GLY A 41 -0.44 -1.59 -11.29
N HIS A 42 -0.93 -1.25 -10.10
CA HIS A 42 -2.06 -1.92 -9.43
C HIS A 42 -3.44 -1.45 -9.95
N ASP A 43 -3.48 -0.60 -10.97
CA ASP A 43 -4.69 -0.08 -11.63
C ASP A 43 -5.69 0.66 -10.71
N ILE A 44 -5.24 1.10 -9.53
CA ILE A 44 -6.03 1.98 -8.67
C ILE A 44 -5.76 3.41 -9.11
N SER A 45 -6.79 4.10 -9.60
CA SER A 45 -6.66 5.48 -10.06
C SER A 45 -6.20 6.42 -8.93
N THR A 46 -5.43 7.45 -9.31
CA THR A 46 -4.99 8.50 -8.38
C THR A 46 -6.16 9.19 -7.69
N ALA A 47 -7.26 9.42 -8.41
CA ALA A 47 -8.47 10.04 -7.87
C ALA A 47 -9.07 9.25 -6.69
N VAL A 48 -9.04 7.91 -6.73
CA VAL A 48 -9.50 7.07 -5.62
C VAL A 48 -8.58 7.21 -4.40
N MET A 49 -7.26 7.24 -4.62
CA MET A 49 -6.28 7.40 -3.55
C MET A 49 -6.38 8.79 -2.89
N GLU A 50 -6.55 9.84 -3.70
CA GLU A 50 -6.76 11.22 -3.24
C GLU A 50 -8.06 11.35 -2.45
N ALA A 51 -9.18 10.84 -2.97
CA ALA A 51 -10.45 10.86 -2.26
C ALA A 51 -10.40 10.12 -0.91
N CYS A 52 -9.68 9.00 -0.84
CA CYS A 52 -9.46 8.28 0.42
C CYS A 52 -8.65 9.13 1.42
N ARG A 53 -7.59 9.78 0.95
CA ARG A 53 -6.76 10.68 1.77
C ARG A 53 -7.55 11.87 2.29
N ASP A 54 -8.34 12.50 1.42
CA ASP A 54 -9.15 13.67 1.78
C ASP A 54 -10.24 13.29 2.78
N ALA A 55 -10.93 12.16 2.58
CA ALA A 55 -11.90 11.66 3.54
C ALA A 55 -11.29 11.35 4.91
N ALA A 56 -10.06 10.84 4.96
CA ALA A 56 -9.34 10.62 6.21
C ALA A 56 -9.04 11.95 6.92
N ILE A 57 -8.54 12.95 6.18
CA ILE A 57 -8.27 14.29 6.72
C ILE A 57 -9.57 14.92 7.27
N ASP A 58 -10.63 14.92 6.48
CA ASP A 58 -11.96 15.45 6.85
C ASP A 58 -12.52 14.77 8.11
N PHE A 59 -12.25 13.47 8.29
CA PHE A 59 -12.64 12.78 9.51
C PHE A 59 -11.78 13.23 10.71
N PHE A 60 -10.46 13.32 10.55
CA PHE A 60 -9.56 13.65 11.64
C PHE A 60 -9.62 15.11 12.08
N ASP A 61 -10.07 16.02 11.22
CA ASP A 61 -10.33 17.44 11.54
C ASP A 61 -11.58 17.64 12.42
N ARG A 62 -12.44 16.63 12.56
CA ARG A 62 -13.62 16.70 13.43
C ARG A 62 -13.26 16.69 14.92
N PRO A 63 -14.14 17.24 15.79
CA PRO A 63 -13.98 17.17 17.24
C PRO A 63 -13.76 15.74 17.74
N ILE A 64 -12.97 15.61 18.81
CA ILE A 64 -12.67 14.29 19.41
C ILE A 64 -13.94 13.55 19.86
N SER A 65 -14.97 14.29 20.28
CA SER A 65 -16.27 13.72 20.66
C SER A 65 -16.95 13.01 19.49
N GLU A 66 -16.87 13.55 18.28
CA GLU A 66 -17.41 12.91 17.08
C GLU A 66 -16.61 11.66 16.70
N LYS A 67 -15.27 11.75 16.70
CA LYS A 67 -14.40 10.62 16.36
C LYS A 67 -14.57 9.44 17.31
N LYS A 68 -14.79 9.70 18.60
CA LYS A 68 -15.04 8.66 19.62
C LYS A 68 -16.36 7.90 19.41
N ARG A 69 -17.30 8.41 18.62
CA ARG A 69 -18.58 7.70 18.35
C ARG A 69 -18.40 6.42 17.55
N VAL A 70 -17.30 6.30 16.79
CA VAL A 70 -17.00 5.12 15.95
C VAL A 70 -15.85 4.28 16.51
N GLN A 71 -15.38 4.58 17.73
CA GLN A 71 -14.35 3.78 18.40
C GLN A 71 -14.93 2.40 18.75
N GLN A 72 -14.34 1.34 18.23
CA GLN A 72 -14.58 -0.03 18.69
C GLN A 72 -13.57 -0.35 19.81
N LEU A 73 -14.06 -0.93 20.91
CA LEU A 73 -13.28 -1.33 22.08
C LEU A 73 -12.52 -2.63 21.83
#